data_AF-A0A821AKQ2-F1
#
_entry.id   AF-A0A821AKQ2-F1
#
_cell.length_a   1.000
_cell.length_b   1.000
_cell.length_c   1.000
_cell.angle_alpha   90.00
_cell.angle_beta   90.00
_cell.angle_gamma   90.00
#
_symmetry.space_group_name_H-M   'P 1'
#
loop_
_entity.id
_entity.type
_entity.pdbx_description
1 polymer ?
#
loop_
_entity_poly.entity_id
_entity_poly.type
_entity_poly.pdbx_seq_one_letter_code
_entity_poly.pdbx_strand_id
1 'polypeptide(L)'
;RQKATLPVRLKVDRSNEPNLSLGAKPVLMQGTVTVFGLVFGRNYVLLRYKSYTEVPSSGNATAFLNSKYYKRHNFRATNTTYTYVDPEKIPSNGTTYYRCVSAS
;
A
#
# COMPACT_ATOMS: atom_id res chain seq x y z
N ARG A 1 -8.45 -21.79 -0.47
CA ARG A 1 -9.00 -20.40 -0.53
C ARG A 1 -7.95 -19.50 -1.16
N GLN A 2 -8.16 -18.98 -2.38
CA GLN A 2 -7.29 -17.93 -2.91
C GLN A 2 -7.46 -16.67 -2.04
N LYS A 3 -6.36 -16.08 -1.56
CA LYS A 3 -6.41 -14.79 -0.88
C LYS A 3 -6.84 -13.73 -1.91
N ALA A 4 -7.83 -12.93 -1.56
CA ALA A 4 -8.33 -11.86 -2.42
C ALA A 4 -7.30 -10.74 -2.67
N THR A 5 -6.30 -10.64 -1.79
CA THR A 5 -5.21 -9.67 -1.85
C THR A 5 -3.85 -10.39 -1.88
N LEU A 6 -2.88 -9.76 -2.54
CA LEU A 6 -1.50 -10.19 -2.58
C LEU A 6 -0.71 -9.63 -1.39
N PRO A 7 0.33 -10.33 -0.91
CA PRO A 7 1.24 -9.82 0.11
C PRO A 7 1.92 -8.52 -0.33
N VAL A 8 2.01 -7.57 0.58
CA VAL A 8 2.65 -6.27 0.37
C VAL A 8 3.57 -5.96 1.55
N ARG A 9 4.74 -5.40 1.28
CA ARG A 9 5.68 -4.88 2.27
C ARG A 9 5.91 -3.39 2.03
N LEU A 10 5.77 -2.58 3.07
CA LEU A 10 6.18 -1.18 3.06
C LEU A 10 7.58 -1.06 3.68
N LYS A 11 8.46 -0.33 3.01
CA LYS A 11 9.71 0.18 3.56
C LYS A 11 9.64 1.71 3.50
N VAL A 12 10.01 2.38 4.58
CA VAL A 12 10.21 3.83 4.58
C VAL A 12 11.71 4.15 4.51
N ASP A 13 12.05 5.31 3.96
CA ASP A 13 13.43 5.79 3.82
C ASP A 13 14.09 6.22 5.13
N ARG A 14 13.34 6.23 6.24
CA ARG A 14 13.83 6.64 7.55
C ARG A 14 13.46 5.62 8.62
N SER A 15 14.43 5.26 9.46
CA SER A 15 14.26 4.35 10.61
C SER A 15 14.26 5.09 11.96
N ASN A 16 14.51 6.40 11.97
CA ASN A 16 14.58 7.20 13.18
C ASN A 16 13.31 8.06 13.31
N GLU A 17 12.45 7.72 14.26
CA GLU A 17 11.27 8.53 14.60
C GLU A 17 11.70 9.72 15.48
N PRO A 18 11.34 10.97 15.11
CA PRO A 18 11.62 12.12 15.96
C PRO A 18 10.86 12.00 17.30
N ASN A 19 11.50 12.37 18.40
CA ASN A 19 10.88 12.32 19.72
C ASN A 19 9.80 13.42 19.84
N LEU A 20 8.56 13.07 19.50
CA LEU A 20 7.42 13.99 19.54
C LEU A 20 7.13 14.50 20.96
N SER A 21 7.46 13.72 22.00
CA SER A 21 7.28 14.11 23.40
C SER A 21 8.18 15.26 23.83
N LEU A 22 9.26 15.54 23.09
CA LEU A 22 10.14 16.70 23.28
C LEU A 22 9.78 17.88 22.35
N GLY A 23 8.62 17.85 21.68
CA GLY A 23 8.15 18.92 20.79
C GLY A 23 8.70 18.85 19.36
N ALA A 24 9.32 17.74 18.96
CA ALA A 24 9.78 17.57 17.58
C ALA A 24 8.58 17.47 16.62
N LYS A 25 8.71 18.08 15.43
CA LYS A 25 7.64 18.04 14.41
C LYS A 25 7.63 16.69 13.67
N PRO A 26 6.46 16.19 13.25
CA PRO A 26 6.38 15.02 12.38
C PRO A 26 7.21 15.22 11.11
N VAL A 27 7.86 14.16 10.65
CA VAL A 27 8.67 14.17 9.43
C VAL A 27 7.95 13.45 8.30
N LEU A 28 8.14 13.94 7.08
CA LEU A 28 7.60 13.32 5.88
C LEU A 28 8.56 12.24 5.37
N MET A 29 8.11 11.00 5.32
CA MET A 29 8.90 9.84 4.90
C MET A 29 8.51 9.38 3.50
N GLN A 30 9.48 8.90 2.72
CA GLN A 30 9.25 8.26 1.42
C GLN A 30 8.86 6.80 1.62
N GLY A 31 7.67 6.42 1.17
CA GLY A 31 7.24 5.01 1.15
C GLY A 31 7.71 4.30 -0.11
N THR A 32 8.22 3.08 0.05
CA THR A 32 8.48 2.11 -1.03
C THR A 32 7.70 0.83 -0.74
N VAL A 33 6.81 0.48 -1.66
CA VAL A 33 5.89 -0.65 -1.52
C VAL A 33 6.35 -1.78 -2.44
N THR A 34 6.63 -2.95 -1.88
CA THR A 34 6.93 -4.17 -2.64
C THR A 34 5.74 -5.12 -2.58
N VAL A 35 5.24 -5.51 -3.76
CA VAL A 35 4.19 -6.52 -3.92
C VAL A 35 4.83 -7.85 -4.33
N PHE A 36 4.32 -8.96 -3.81
CA PHE A 36 4.83 -10.31 -4.07
C PHE A 36 3.75 -11.24 -4.61
N GLY A 37 4.17 -12.33 -5.26
CA GLY A 37 3.26 -13.37 -5.75
C GLY A 37 2.50 -12.97 -7.02
N LEU A 38 3.07 -12.07 -7.80
CA LEU A 38 2.48 -11.62 -9.07
C LEU A 38 2.68 -12.69 -10.15
N VAL A 39 1.77 -12.68 -11.12
CA VAL A 39 1.86 -13.52 -12.32
C VAL A 39 2.20 -12.63 -13.50
N PHE A 40 3.24 -13.01 -14.24
CA PHE A 40 3.70 -12.28 -15.42
C PHE A 40 2.55 -12.02 -16.40
N GLY A 41 2.49 -10.80 -16.93
CA GLY A 41 1.52 -10.37 -17.92
C GLY A 41 0.14 -10.01 -17.37
N ARG A 42 -0.17 -10.27 -16.09
CA ARG A 42 -1.45 -9.92 -15.47
C ARG A 42 -1.47 -8.48 -14.97
N ASN A 43 -2.67 -7.89 -14.96
CA ASN A 43 -2.91 -6.55 -14.46
C ASN A 43 -3.31 -6.58 -12.98
N TYR A 44 -2.78 -5.63 -12.23
CA TYR A 44 -3.01 -5.49 -10.80
C TYR A 44 -3.28 -4.03 -10.44
N VAL A 45 -3.92 -3.85 -9.29
CA VAL A 45 -4.18 -2.54 -8.71
C VAL A 45 -3.63 -2.53 -7.29
N LEU A 46 -2.73 -1.57 -7.03
CA LEU A 46 -2.27 -1.23 -5.70
C LEU A 46 -3.14 -0.09 -5.16
N LEU A 47 -3.77 -0.32 -4.01
CA LEU A 47 -4.68 0.59 -3.35
C LEU A 47 -4.03 1.12 -2.07
N ARG A 48 -4.08 2.44 -1.87
CA ARG A 48 -3.63 3.14 -0.66
C ARG A 48 -4.85 3.61 0.13
N TYR A 49 -4.82 3.45 1.45
CA TYR A 49 -5.84 3.92 2.38
C TYR A 49 -5.22 4.82 3.44
N LYS A 50 -6.02 5.78 3.94
CA LYS A 50 -5.61 6.68 5.03
C LYS A 50 -5.98 6.11 6.40
N SER A 51 -7.03 5.29 6.48
CA SER A 51 -7.46 4.64 7.71
C SER A 51 -7.62 3.13 7.54
N TYR A 52 -7.40 2.36 8.61
CA TYR A 52 -7.66 0.92 8.60
C TYR A 52 -9.16 0.61 8.52
N THR A 53 -10.02 1.52 9.00
CA THR A 53 -11.48 1.35 8.99
C THR A 53 -12.06 1.42 7.57
N GLU A 54 -11.31 1.95 6.62
CA GLU A 54 -11.67 2.03 5.20
C GLU A 54 -11.25 0.77 4.42
N VAL A 55 -10.37 -0.04 5.01
CA VAL A 55 -9.86 -1.27 4.40
C VAL A 55 -10.91 -2.37 4.58
N PRO A 56 -11.44 -2.98 3.51
CA PRO A 56 -12.33 -4.12 3.63
C PRO A 56 -11.68 -5.25 4.44
N SER A 57 -12.38 -5.75 5.45
CA SER A 57 -11.92 -6.86 6.32
C SER A 57 -12.14 -8.23 5.68
N SER A 58 -13.09 -8.33 4.74
CA SER A 58 -13.40 -9.54 3.97
C SER A 58 -13.89 -9.15 2.57
N GLY A 59 -13.79 -10.07 1.61
CA GLY A 59 -14.27 -9.85 0.25
C GLY A 59 -13.34 -10.41 -0.82
N ASN A 60 -13.78 -10.32 -2.08
CA ASN A 60 -13.00 -10.61 -3.28
C ASN A 60 -12.30 -9.33 -3.79
N ALA A 61 -11.56 -9.43 -4.89
CA ALA A 61 -10.88 -8.27 -5.49
C ALA A 61 -11.83 -7.09 -5.77
N THR A 62 -13.06 -7.36 -6.22
CA THR A 62 -14.09 -6.34 -6.51
C THR A 62 -14.46 -5.51 -5.27
N ALA A 63 -14.56 -6.13 -4.10
CA ALA A 63 -14.84 -5.41 -2.85
C ALA A 63 -13.76 -4.37 -2.54
N PHE A 64 -12.48 -4.68 -2.80
CA PHE A 64 -11.38 -3.73 -2.66
C PHE A 64 -11.41 -2.65 -3.75
N LEU A 65 -11.67 -3.03 -5.01
CA LEU A 65 -11.75 -2.09 -6.14
C LEU A 65 -12.90 -1.08 -6.04
N ASN A 66 -13.95 -1.39 -5.27
CA ASN A 66 -15.08 -0.49 -5.00
C ASN A 66 -15.04 0.12 -3.58
N SER A 67 -13.95 -0.07 -2.84
CA SER A 67 -13.81 0.45 -1.48
C SER A 67 -13.41 1.93 -1.45
N LYS A 68 -13.36 2.51 -0.25
CA LYS A 68 -12.96 3.91 0.00
C LYS A 68 -11.43 4.09 -0.03
N TYR A 69 -10.74 3.45 -0.95
CA TYR A 69 -9.31 3.71 -1.10
C TYR A 69 -9.08 5.18 -1.43
N TYR A 70 -8.00 5.71 -0.88
CA TYR A 70 -7.61 7.09 -1.10
C TYR A 70 -6.89 7.27 -2.45
N LYS A 71 -6.09 6.28 -2.86
CA LYS A 71 -5.39 6.30 -4.15
C LYS A 71 -5.32 4.91 -4.77
N ARG A 72 -5.36 4.86 -6.10
CA ARG A 72 -5.16 3.65 -6.89
C ARG A 72 -3.95 3.81 -7.82
N HIS A 73 -3.20 2.72 -7.98
CA HIS A 73 -2.11 2.61 -8.94
C HIS A 73 -2.27 1.31 -9.73
N ASN A 74 -2.55 1.44 -11.02
CA ASN A 74 -2.71 0.29 -11.91
C ASN A 74 -1.35 -0.05 -12.52
N PHE A 75 -1.00 -1.34 -12.58
CA PHE A 75 0.22 -1.78 -13.23
C PHE A 75 0.07 -3.17 -13.83
N ARG A 76 0.89 -3.48 -14.84
CA ARG A 76 1.02 -4.83 -15.39
C ARG A 76 2.27 -5.48 -14.82
N ALA A 77 2.13 -6.70 -14.30
CA ALA A 77 3.26 -7.42 -13.74
C ALA A 77 4.21 -7.91 -14.84
N THR A 78 5.46 -7.49 -14.75
CA THR A 78 6.56 -7.97 -15.61
C THR A 78 7.46 -8.96 -14.88
N ASN A 79 7.20 -9.22 -13.60
CA ASN A 79 7.92 -10.17 -12.76
C ASN A 79 6.98 -10.68 -11.64
N THR A 80 7.45 -11.60 -10.80
CA THR A 80 6.73 -12.11 -9.62
C THR A 80 6.68 -11.11 -8.47
N THR A 81 7.47 -10.03 -8.56
CA THR A 81 7.47 -8.91 -7.62
C THR A 81 7.38 -7.58 -8.36
N TYR A 82 6.84 -6.57 -7.68
CA TYR A 82 6.74 -5.21 -8.20
C TYR A 82 7.06 -4.22 -7.09
N THR A 83 7.89 -3.23 -7.40
CA THR A 83 8.24 -2.16 -6.47
C THR A 83 7.65 -0.84 -6.95
N TYR A 84 6.95 -0.17 -6.04
CA TYR A 84 6.33 1.12 -6.26
C TYR A 84 6.86 2.13 -5.24
N VAL A 85 7.44 3.22 -5.71
CA VAL A 85 7.79 4.36 -4.85
C VAL A 85 6.57 5.27 -4.77
N ASP A 86 6.01 5.41 -3.59
CA ASP A 86 4.77 6.18 -3.43
C ASP A 86 5.05 7.69 -3.53
N PRO A 87 4.56 8.42 -4.54
CA PRO A 87 4.84 9.84 -4.68
C PRO A 87 4.33 10.68 -3.50
N GLU A 88 3.37 10.17 -2.73
CA GLU A 88 2.85 10.84 -1.54
C GLU A 88 3.60 10.39 -0.29
N LYS A 89 4.21 11.37 0.38
CA LYS A 89 4.92 11.15 1.64
C LYS A 89 3.99 10.63 2.73
N ILE A 90 4.56 9.86 3.64
CA ILE A 90 3.87 9.34 4.82
C ILE A 90 4.37 10.16 6.02
N PRO A 91 3.51 10.91 6.71
CA PRO A 91 3.91 11.60 7.92
C PRO A 91 4.22 10.57 9.02
N SER A 92 5.30 10.79 9.78
CA SER A 92 5.75 9.86 10.83
C SER A 92 4.76 9.67 11.97
N ASN A 93 3.78 10.56 12.13
CA ASN A 93 2.70 10.45 13.10
C ASN A 93 1.37 9.98 12.47
N GLY A 94 1.38 9.56 11.21
CA GLY A 94 0.18 9.11 10.49
C GLY A 94 0.15 7.59 10.31
N THR A 95 -0.94 7.13 9.70
CA THR A 95 -1.04 5.74 9.24
C THR A 95 -1.32 5.71 7.75
N THR A 96 -0.88 4.65 7.09
CA THR A 96 -1.16 4.41 5.67
C THR A 96 -1.17 2.91 5.44
N TYR A 97 -2.19 2.42 4.74
CA TYR A 97 -2.36 1.00 4.48
C TYR A 97 -2.36 0.73 2.99
N TYR A 98 -1.81 -0.42 2.61
CA TYR A 98 -1.76 -0.86 1.22
C TYR A 98 -2.43 -2.22 1.05
N ARG A 99 -3.17 -2.38 -0.05
CA ARG A 99 -3.67 -3.67 -0.54
C ARG A 99 -3.42 -3.77 -2.03
N CYS A 100 -2.94 -4.92 -2.48
CA CYS A 100 -2.81 -5.20 -3.91
C CYS A 100 -3.80 -6.29 -4.31
N VAL A 101 -4.53 -6.08 -5.40
CA VAL A 101 -5.52 -7.02 -5.94
C VAL A 101 -5.35 -7.18 -7.45
N SER A 102 -5.84 -8.30 -7.98
CA SER A 102 -5.99 -8.48 -9.43
C SER A 102 -6.93 -7.41 -9.99
N ALA A 103 -6.60 -6.84 -11.15
CA ALA A 103 -7.43 -5.86 -11.84
C ALA A 103 -8.57 -6.50 -12.66
N SER A 104 -9.05 -7.67 -12.20
CA SER A 104 -9.97 -8.57 -12.89
C SER A 104 -11.11 -7.87 -13.63
#